data_AF-U1ZS33-F1
#
_entry.id   AF-U1ZS33-F1
#
_cell.length_a   1.000
_cell.length_b   1.000
_cell.length_c   1.000
_cell.angle_alpha   90.00
_cell.angle_beta   90.00
_cell.angle_gamma   90.00
#
_symmetry.space_group_name_H-M   'P 1'
#
loop_
_entity.id
_entity.type
_entity.pdbx_description
1 polymer ?
#
loop_
_entity_poly.entity_id
_entity_poly.type
_entity_poly.pdbx_seq_one_letter_code
_entity_poly.pdbx_strand_id
1 'polypeptide(L)'
;EGGRGRTPRQPVDSPLYPLLEAAAEHYRQALKSHPQRKYAVDYLKGRGLTGEIARDFGLGFAPPGWDNLLKQLGGDVLQQKAMIDAGLLIENAENGRRYDRFRDRIMFPIRDSRGRVIAFGGRVLGDDKPKYLNSPETPVFHKGQELYGLFEARKHNRDLDEIMVVEGYMDVIALAQQGLRNAVATLGTATSEEHLKRLFRIVPSVLFCFDGDAAGRNAAWRALESTLPSL
;
A
#
# COMPACT_ATOMS: atom_id res chain seq x y z
N GLU A 1 9.77 -37.63 11.79
CA GLU A 1 8.90 -36.62 12.44
C GLU A 1 9.44 -35.24 12.11
N GLY A 2 8.83 -34.55 11.15
CA GLY A 2 9.32 -33.26 10.64
C GLY A 2 8.55 -32.10 11.26
N GLY A 3 9.22 -31.30 12.09
CA GLY A 3 8.66 -30.12 12.73
C GLY A 3 8.20 -29.09 11.70
N ARG A 4 6.88 -28.95 11.54
CA ARG A 4 6.29 -27.82 10.83
C ARG A 4 6.57 -26.54 11.63
N GLY A 5 7.41 -25.67 11.07
CA GLY A 5 7.63 -24.32 11.59
C GLY A 5 6.30 -23.60 11.73
N ARG A 6 5.90 -23.33 12.97
CA ARG A 6 4.74 -22.49 13.26
C ARG A 6 5.09 -21.08 12.83
N THR A 7 4.41 -20.57 11.80
CA THR A 7 4.41 -19.15 11.47
C THR A 7 4.11 -18.38 12.77
N PRO A 8 4.92 -17.39 13.17
CA PRO A 8 4.65 -16.62 14.38
C PRO A 8 3.24 -16.04 14.29
N ARG A 9 2.38 -16.34 15.29
CA ARG A 9 1.12 -15.63 15.44
C ARG A 9 1.44 -14.14 15.54
N GLN A 10 0.89 -13.33 14.63
CA GLN A 10 1.00 -11.88 14.70
C GLN A 10 0.62 -11.43 16.13
N PRO A 11 1.46 -10.65 16.82
CA PRO A 11 1.14 -10.12 18.13
C PRO A 11 -0.20 -9.37 18.09
N VAL A 12 -0.95 -9.48 19.19
CA VAL A 12 -2.37 -9.10 19.26
C VAL A 12 -2.62 -7.62 18.97
N ASP A 13 -1.65 -6.73 19.21
CA ASP A 13 -1.53 -5.44 18.51
C ASP A 13 -0.08 -4.96 18.56
N SER A 14 0.56 -4.90 17.39
CA SER A 14 1.89 -4.32 17.25
C SER A 14 1.83 -2.83 17.63
N PRO A 15 2.80 -2.29 18.38
CA PRO A 15 2.86 -0.85 18.67
C PRO A 15 3.00 0.02 17.41
N LEU A 16 3.25 -0.60 16.25
CA LEU A 16 3.34 0.07 14.96
C LEU A 16 1.97 0.50 14.40
N TYR A 17 0.87 -0.20 14.72
CA TYR A 17 -0.44 0.13 14.13
C TYR A 17 -0.93 1.54 14.48
N PRO A 18 -0.88 2.02 15.74
CA PRO A 18 -1.27 3.39 16.07
C PRO A 18 -0.43 4.44 15.34
N LEU A 19 0.87 4.22 15.16
CA LEU A 19 1.75 5.13 14.41
C LEU A 19 1.39 5.19 12.92
N LEU A 20 1.10 4.04 12.33
CA LEU A 20 0.70 3.95 10.92
C LEU A 20 -0.67 4.60 10.68
N GLU A 21 -1.64 4.41 11.58
CA GLU A 21 -2.93 5.11 11.53
C GLU A 21 -2.77 6.62 11.72
N ALA A 22 -1.94 7.06 12.67
CA ALA A 22 -1.64 8.47 12.87
C ALA A 22 -0.97 9.10 11.63
N ALA A 23 -0.06 8.39 10.99
CA ALA A 23 0.57 8.82 9.74
C ALA A 23 -0.44 8.89 8.59
N ALA A 24 -1.32 7.90 8.46
CA ALA A 24 -2.39 7.92 7.46
C ALA A 24 -3.31 9.13 7.67
N GLU A 25 -3.69 9.43 8.90
CA GLU A 25 -4.50 10.60 9.20
C GLU A 25 -3.77 11.91 8.90
N HIS A 26 -2.48 12.02 9.26
CA HIS A 26 -1.67 13.18 8.91
C HIS A 26 -1.66 13.42 7.39
N TYR A 27 -1.42 12.39 6.58
CA TYR A 27 -1.42 12.53 5.12
C TYR A 27 -2.81 12.86 4.55
N ARG A 28 -3.89 12.28 5.10
CA ARG A 28 -5.26 12.64 4.71
C ARG A 28 -5.58 14.09 5.02
N GLN A 29 -5.18 14.57 6.20
CA GLN A 29 -5.36 15.98 6.59
C GLN A 29 -4.55 16.89 5.70
N ALA A 30 -3.29 16.54 5.38
CA ALA A 30 -2.47 17.32 4.47
C ALA A 30 -3.12 17.47 3.08
N LEU A 31 -3.74 16.41 2.54
CA LEU A 31 -4.48 16.50 1.27
C LEU A 31 -5.71 17.43 1.37
N LYS A 32 -6.28 17.60 2.56
CA LYS A 32 -7.45 18.45 2.82
C LYS A 32 -7.12 19.90 3.18
N SER A 33 -6.01 20.18 3.86
CA SER A 33 -5.76 21.50 4.44
C SER A 33 -4.35 22.04 4.27
N HIS A 34 -3.38 21.26 3.79
CA HIS A 34 -2.01 21.77 3.63
C HIS A 34 -1.98 22.96 2.64
N PRO A 35 -1.20 24.02 2.89
CA PRO A 35 -1.12 25.18 1.99
C PRO A 35 -0.78 24.80 0.55
N GLN A 36 0.04 23.76 0.39
CA GLN A 36 0.44 23.27 -0.93
C GLN A 36 -0.47 22.14 -1.46
N ARG A 37 -1.62 21.82 -0.86
CA ARG A 37 -2.45 20.68 -1.30
C ARG A 37 -2.95 20.78 -2.75
N LYS A 38 -3.00 22.00 -3.32
CA LYS A 38 -3.67 22.27 -4.60
C LYS A 38 -3.13 21.38 -5.71
N TYR A 39 -1.81 21.28 -5.88
CA TYR A 39 -1.22 20.51 -6.97
C TYR A 39 -1.42 18.98 -6.79
N ALA A 40 -1.43 18.49 -5.54
CA ALA A 40 -1.77 17.10 -5.25
C ALA A 40 -3.23 16.78 -5.63
N VAL A 41 -4.17 17.68 -5.29
CA VAL A 41 -5.58 17.56 -5.65
C VAL A 41 -5.79 17.67 -7.17
N ASP A 42 -5.14 18.64 -7.82
CA ASP A 42 -5.22 18.84 -9.27
C ASP A 42 -4.67 17.62 -10.01
N TYR A 43 -3.57 17.02 -9.52
CA TYR A 43 -3.04 15.78 -10.06
C TYR A 43 -4.06 14.64 -10.00
N LEU A 44 -4.73 14.43 -8.85
CA LEU A 44 -5.75 13.38 -8.71
C LEU A 44 -6.95 13.63 -9.60
N LYS A 45 -7.40 14.88 -9.70
CA LYS A 45 -8.49 15.28 -10.61
C LYS A 45 -8.10 15.11 -12.07
N GLY A 46 -6.87 15.43 -12.45
CA GLY A 46 -6.33 15.18 -13.79
C GLY A 46 -6.25 13.70 -14.14
N ARG A 47 -6.24 12.82 -13.13
CA ARG A 47 -6.38 11.37 -13.27
C ARG A 47 -7.84 10.88 -13.24
N GLY A 48 -8.81 11.80 -13.17
CA GLY A 48 -10.23 11.48 -13.14
C GLY A 48 -10.74 10.98 -11.79
N LEU A 49 -9.98 11.09 -10.71
CA LEU A 49 -10.40 10.61 -9.38
C LEU A 49 -11.30 11.63 -8.70
N THR A 50 -12.42 11.13 -8.18
CA THR A 50 -13.38 11.89 -7.35
C THR A 50 -12.90 12.01 -5.90
N GLY A 51 -13.46 12.98 -5.18
CA GLY A 51 -13.21 13.09 -3.73
C GLY A 51 -13.76 11.89 -2.94
N GLU A 52 -14.81 11.24 -3.43
CA GLU A 52 -15.42 10.06 -2.81
C GLU A 52 -14.49 8.85 -2.85
N ILE A 53 -13.95 8.52 -4.03
CA ILE A 53 -13.02 7.38 -4.13
C ILE A 53 -11.73 7.66 -3.36
N ALA A 54 -11.27 8.91 -3.36
CA ALA A 54 -10.11 9.32 -2.56
C ALA A 54 -10.35 9.14 -1.05
N ARG A 55 -11.55 9.46 -0.57
CA ARG A 55 -11.96 9.23 0.83
C ARG A 55 -12.03 7.73 1.13
N ASP A 56 -12.65 6.94 0.27
CA ASP A 56 -12.93 5.52 0.53
C ASP A 56 -11.64 4.69 0.59
N PHE A 57 -10.66 4.99 -0.26
CA PHE A 57 -9.31 4.41 -0.18
C PHE A 57 -8.41 5.11 0.84
N GLY A 58 -8.80 6.27 1.37
CA GLY A 58 -8.05 7.04 2.36
C GLY A 58 -6.79 7.68 1.79
N LEU A 59 -6.83 8.13 0.54
CA LEU A 59 -5.69 8.79 -0.11
C LEU A 59 -5.25 10.02 0.68
N GLY A 60 -3.94 10.24 0.69
CA GLY A 60 -3.31 11.36 1.38
C GLY A 60 -2.25 12.06 0.54
N PHE A 61 -1.59 13.02 1.15
CA PHE A 61 -0.51 13.80 0.57
C PHE A 61 0.63 13.89 1.58
N ALA A 62 1.83 13.48 1.19
CA ALA A 62 3.06 13.74 1.91
C ALA A 62 3.68 15.03 1.32
N PRO A 63 3.68 16.15 2.07
CA PRO A 63 4.25 17.41 1.59
C PRO A 63 5.74 17.30 1.25
N PRO A 64 6.28 18.20 0.42
CA PRO A 64 7.72 18.30 0.23
C PRO A 64 8.39 18.75 1.55
N GLY A 65 9.68 18.46 1.68
CA GLY A 65 10.42 18.66 2.92
C GLY A 65 10.88 17.33 3.53
N TRP A 66 11.78 17.40 4.51
CA TRP A 66 12.51 16.24 5.02
C TRP A 66 11.97 15.71 6.36
N ASP A 67 11.11 16.46 7.05
CA ASP A 67 10.79 16.19 8.46
C ASP A 67 9.35 16.59 8.84
N ASN A 68 8.41 16.59 7.89
CA ASN A 68 7.01 16.93 8.14
C ASN A 68 6.34 15.94 9.10
N LEU A 69 6.44 14.65 8.80
CA LEU A 69 5.91 13.58 9.65
C LEU A 69 6.76 13.44 10.92
N LEU A 70 8.08 13.56 10.82
CA LEU A 70 8.97 13.55 11.98
C LEU A 70 8.62 14.67 12.98
N LYS A 71 8.34 15.90 12.53
CA LYS A 71 7.91 16.98 13.42
C LYS A 71 6.54 16.72 14.03
N GLN A 72 5.63 16.11 13.27
CA GLN A 72 4.27 15.84 13.73
C GLN A 72 4.19 14.68 14.73
N LEU A 73 4.91 13.59 14.48
CA LEU A 73 4.78 12.31 15.18
C LEU A 73 6.10 11.81 15.79
N GLY A 74 7.20 12.56 15.70
CA GLY A 74 8.52 12.08 16.13
C GLY A 74 8.59 11.78 17.61
N GLY A 75 8.09 12.67 18.47
CA GLY A 75 8.15 12.48 19.93
C GLY A 75 9.57 12.16 20.42
N ASP A 76 9.69 11.19 21.32
CA ASP A 76 10.96 10.74 21.90
C ASP A 76 11.74 9.76 21.00
N VAL A 77 12.94 9.35 21.44
CA VAL A 77 13.82 8.44 20.69
C VAL A 77 13.18 7.07 20.44
N LEU A 78 12.37 6.56 21.38
CA LEU A 78 11.71 5.26 21.24
C LEU A 78 10.61 5.33 20.20
N GLN A 79 9.82 6.39 20.18
CA GLN A 79 8.79 6.64 19.18
C GLN A 79 9.40 6.79 17.79
N GLN A 80 10.49 7.55 17.64
CA GLN A 80 11.19 7.66 16.36
C GLN A 80 11.77 6.31 15.89
N LYS A 81 12.29 5.48 16.81
CA LYS A 81 12.71 4.12 16.46
C LYS A 81 11.54 3.27 15.96
N ALA A 82 10.40 3.33 16.63
CA ALA A 82 9.19 2.64 16.19
C ALA A 82 8.71 3.15 14.81
N MET A 83 8.86 4.43 14.51
CA MET A 83 8.58 4.98 13.18
C MET A 83 9.55 4.46 12.10
N ILE A 84 10.83 4.24 12.43
CA ILE A 84 11.78 3.56 11.53
C ILE A 84 11.36 2.10 11.32
N ASP A 85 11.02 1.39 12.39
CA ASP A 85 10.57 -0.01 12.35
C ASP A 85 9.25 -0.17 11.55
N ALA A 86 8.39 0.85 11.55
CA ALA A 86 7.18 0.96 10.72
C ALA A 86 7.46 1.39 9.26
N GLY A 87 8.69 1.74 8.93
CA GLY A 87 9.08 2.21 7.59
C GLY A 87 8.59 3.62 7.25
N LEU A 88 8.30 4.45 8.26
CA LEU A 88 7.87 5.85 8.10
C LEU A 88 9.05 6.82 8.03
N LEU A 89 10.16 6.49 8.69
CA LEU A 89 11.40 7.26 8.71
C LEU A 89 12.57 6.47 8.10
N ILE A 90 13.58 7.22 7.65
CA ILE A 90 14.89 6.69 7.28
C ILE A 90 15.92 7.31 8.23
N GLU A 91 16.88 6.51 8.69
CA GLU A 91 18.05 6.97 9.43
C GLU A 91 19.27 6.92 8.50
N ASN A 92 19.99 8.04 8.40
CA ASN A 92 21.25 8.08 7.67
C ASN A 92 22.34 7.36 8.48
N ALA A 93 22.96 6.34 7.89
CA ALA A 93 23.96 5.51 8.56
C ALA A 93 25.25 6.24 8.93
N GLU A 94 25.61 7.33 8.25
CA GLU A 94 26.86 8.07 8.48
C GLU A 94 26.75 9.09 9.61
N ASN A 95 25.59 9.76 9.73
CA ASN A 95 25.42 10.89 10.67
C ASN A 95 24.24 10.73 11.63
N GLY A 96 23.51 9.61 11.58
CA GLY A 96 22.37 9.32 12.44
C GLY A 96 21.15 10.21 12.21
N ARG A 97 21.16 11.08 11.19
CA ARG A 97 20.04 11.99 10.92
C ARG A 97 18.83 11.21 10.43
N ARG A 98 17.70 11.45 11.07
CA ARG A 98 16.40 10.88 10.70
C ARG A 98 15.60 11.83 9.83
N TYR A 99 14.89 11.29 8.86
CA TYR A 99 14.04 12.06 7.95
C TYR A 99 12.89 11.22 7.41
N ASP A 100 11.84 11.88 6.95
CA ASP A 100 10.63 11.28 6.41
C ASP A 100 10.97 10.39 5.21
N ARG A 101 10.46 9.15 5.17
CA ARG A 101 10.61 8.28 4.00
C ARG A 101 9.85 8.82 2.79
N PHE A 102 8.63 9.30 3.01
CA PHE A 102 7.72 9.76 1.97
C PHE A 102 7.68 11.28 1.95
N ARG A 103 7.98 11.85 0.79
CA ARG A 103 8.12 13.30 0.57
C ARG A 103 7.63 13.62 -0.83
N ASP A 104 6.88 14.71 -0.97
CA ASP A 104 6.29 15.17 -2.23
C ASP A 104 5.53 14.07 -3.02
N ARG A 105 4.62 13.38 -2.34
CA ARG A 105 3.93 12.19 -2.87
C ARG A 105 2.43 12.17 -2.58
N ILE A 106 1.66 11.63 -3.51
CA ILE A 106 0.34 11.08 -3.20
C ILE A 106 0.53 9.78 -2.43
N MET A 107 -0.18 9.66 -1.31
CA MET A 107 -0.07 8.55 -0.38
C MET A 107 -1.25 7.60 -0.54
N PHE A 108 -0.94 6.31 -0.64
CA PHE A 108 -1.87 5.20 -0.78
C PHE A 108 -1.70 4.30 0.46
N PRO A 109 -2.55 4.42 1.49
CA PRO A 109 -2.46 3.53 2.65
C PRO A 109 -2.79 2.09 2.23
N ILE A 110 -2.02 1.13 2.72
CA ILE A 110 -2.22 -0.30 2.50
C ILE A 110 -2.80 -0.88 3.79
N ARG A 111 -3.89 -1.64 3.68
CA ARG A 111 -4.62 -2.18 4.82
C ARG A 111 -4.53 -3.70 4.89
N ASP A 112 -4.43 -4.23 6.11
CA ASP A 112 -4.56 -5.66 6.35
C ASP A 112 -6.01 -6.14 6.25
N SER A 113 -6.23 -7.44 6.49
CA SER A 113 -7.57 -8.04 6.48
C SER A 113 -8.55 -7.48 7.52
N ARG A 114 -8.06 -6.78 8.56
CA ARG A 114 -8.87 -6.12 9.60
C ARG A 114 -9.12 -4.65 9.29
N GLY A 115 -8.53 -4.13 8.21
CA GLY A 115 -8.63 -2.72 7.82
C GLY A 115 -7.63 -1.79 8.49
N ARG A 116 -6.67 -2.33 9.24
CA ARG A 116 -5.61 -1.54 9.89
C ARG A 116 -4.58 -1.13 8.84
N VAL A 117 -4.11 0.12 8.87
CA VAL A 117 -3.03 0.57 8.01
C VAL A 117 -1.72 -0.11 8.43
N ILE A 118 -1.08 -0.79 7.48
CA ILE A 118 0.16 -1.56 7.71
C ILE A 118 1.36 -1.02 6.93
N ALA A 119 1.11 -0.26 5.87
CA ALA A 119 2.14 0.29 5.00
C ALA A 119 1.58 1.41 4.11
N PHE A 120 2.46 2.00 3.30
CA PHE A 120 2.09 2.99 2.30
C PHE A 120 2.76 2.71 0.96
N GLY A 121 2.01 2.95 -0.11
CA GLY A 121 2.55 3.32 -1.41
C GLY A 121 2.59 4.84 -1.55
N GLY A 122 3.56 5.37 -2.27
CA GLY A 122 3.75 6.80 -2.48
C GLY A 122 4.11 7.12 -3.92
N ARG A 123 3.24 7.85 -4.63
CA ARG A 123 3.49 8.28 -6.01
C ARG A 123 4.04 9.70 -6.06
N VAL A 124 5.18 9.89 -6.70
CA VAL A 124 5.78 11.23 -6.86
C VAL A 124 4.85 12.18 -7.63
N LEU A 125 4.85 13.46 -7.25
CA LEU A 125 4.13 14.52 -7.94
C LEU A 125 5.02 15.31 -8.92
N GLY A 126 6.31 15.50 -8.60
CA GLY A 126 7.34 16.03 -9.51
C GLY A 126 8.11 14.95 -10.29
N ASP A 127 9.35 15.28 -10.65
CA ASP A 127 10.25 14.44 -11.46
C ASP A 127 11.16 13.51 -10.63
N ASP A 128 10.98 13.52 -9.30
CA ASP A 128 11.77 12.69 -8.39
C ASP A 128 11.58 11.18 -8.64
N LYS A 129 12.67 10.43 -8.52
CA LYS A 129 12.65 8.97 -8.63
C LYS A 129 12.68 8.31 -7.24
N PRO A 130 12.05 7.13 -7.08
CA PRO A 130 11.25 6.40 -8.06
C PRO A 130 9.82 6.95 -8.20
N LYS A 131 9.17 6.65 -9.34
CA LYS A 131 7.78 7.04 -9.62
C LYS A 131 6.81 6.57 -8.53
N TYR A 132 6.98 5.33 -8.08
CA TYR A 132 6.31 4.76 -6.91
C TYR A 132 7.35 4.30 -5.90
N LEU A 133 7.12 4.64 -4.63
CA LEU A 133 7.90 4.19 -3.49
C LEU A 133 6.96 3.45 -2.54
N ASN A 134 7.28 2.21 -2.19
CA ASN A 134 6.54 1.47 -1.18
C ASN A 134 7.30 1.50 0.15
N SER A 135 6.59 1.27 1.26
CA SER A 135 7.20 0.89 2.53
C SER A 135 8.20 -0.26 2.32
N PRO A 136 9.28 -0.32 3.12
CA PRO A 136 10.15 -1.50 3.15
C PRO A 136 9.38 -2.68 3.77
N GLU A 137 9.98 -3.87 3.78
CA GLU A 137 9.47 -4.96 4.63
C GLU A 137 9.50 -4.51 6.11
N THR A 138 8.43 -4.80 6.86
CA THR A 138 8.32 -4.46 8.29
C THR A 138 7.69 -5.63 9.05
N PRO A 139 7.70 -5.62 10.40
CA PRO A 139 7.03 -6.66 11.18
C PRO A 139 5.51 -6.80 10.93
N VAL A 140 4.88 -5.79 10.31
CA VAL A 140 3.43 -5.77 10.01
C VAL A 140 3.14 -5.74 8.51
N PHE A 141 4.16 -5.71 7.65
CA PHE A 141 3.98 -5.57 6.21
C PHE A 141 4.97 -6.42 5.41
N HIS A 142 4.42 -7.35 4.63
CA HIS A 142 5.15 -8.21 3.71
C HIS A 142 4.62 -8.11 2.29
N LYS A 143 5.42 -7.57 1.36
CA LYS A 143 4.98 -7.30 -0.02
C LYS A 143 4.60 -8.57 -0.79
N GLY A 144 5.15 -9.71 -0.40
CA GLY A 144 4.85 -11.01 -1.00
C GLY A 144 3.57 -11.65 -0.47
N GLN A 145 2.87 -11.01 0.48
CA GLN A 145 1.64 -11.54 1.09
C GLN A 145 0.46 -10.56 0.99
N GLU A 146 0.74 -9.26 0.91
CA GLU A 146 -0.27 -8.21 0.92
C GLU A 146 -0.63 -7.75 -0.49
N LEU A 147 -1.92 -7.51 -0.71
CA LEU A 147 -2.49 -7.02 -1.97
C LEU A 147 -3.25 -5.73 -1.70
N TYR A 148 -2.90 -4.67 -2.43
CA TYR A 148 -3.62 -3.40 -2.32
C TYR A 148 -5.07 -3.56 -2.78
N GLY A 149 -6.02 -2.93 -2.09
CA GLY A 149 -7.44 -2.99 -2.43
C GLY A 149 -8.18 -4.23 -1.90
N LEU A 150 -7.46 -5.24 -1.37
CA LEU A 150 -8.10 -6.48 -0.92
C LEU A 150 -9.07 -6.25 0.26
N PHE A 151 -8.71 -5.37 1.19
CA PHE A 151 -9.60 -4.99 2.28
C PHE A 151 -10.84 -4.29 1.75
N GLU A 152 -10.67 -3.31 0.86
CA GLU A 152 -11.74 -2.53 0.25
C GLU A 152 -12.70 -3.42 -0.54
N ALA A 153 -12.17 -4.36 -1.33
CA ALA A 153 -12.95 -5.33 -2.09
C ALA A 153 -13.84 -6.19 -1.18
N ARG A 154 -13.26 -6.76 -0.12
CA ARG A 154 -13.99 -7.59 0.85
C ARG A 154 -14.96 -6.81 1.72
N LYS A 155 -14.67 -5.54 1.98
CA LYS A 155 -15.58 -4.63 2.68
C LYS A 155 -16.80 -4.31 1.81
N HIS A 156 -16.59 -4.20 0.49
CA HIS A 156 -17.67 -3.93 -0.45
C HIS A 156 -18.56 -5.16 -0.69
N ASN A 157 -17.96 -6.32 -0.93
CA ASN A 157 -18.67 -7.59 -1.08
C ASN A 157 -17.97 -8.69 -0.27
N ARG A 158 -18.70 -9.36 0.62
CA ARG A 158 -18.17 -10.45 1.45
C ARG A 158 -18.14 -11.79 0.72
N ASP A 159 -19.04 -11.97 -0.25
CA ASP A 159 -19.24 -13.19 -1.02
C ASP A 159 -18.77 -12.93 -2.46
N LEU A 160 -17.46 -12.75 -2.62
CA LEU A 160 -16.83 -12.55 -3.93
C LEU A 160 -16.64 -13.92 -4.60
N ASP A 161 -17.05 -14.04 -5.86
CA ASP A 161 -16.77 -15.22 -6.68
C ASP A 161 -15.46 -15.09 -7.47
N GLU A 162 -14.99 -13.85 -7.69
CA GLU A 162 -13.79 -13.55 -8.46
C GLU A 162 -13.06 -12.32 -7.91
N ILE A 163 -11.72 -12.38 -7.92
CA ILE A 163 -10.85 -11.20 -7.70
C ILE A 163 -10.02 -10.94 -8.96
N MET A 164 -9.97 -9.67 -9.37
CA MET A 164 -9.17 -9.19 -10.49
C MET A 164 -7.82 -8.65 -10.00
N VAL A 165 -6.71 -9.22 -10.45
CA VAL A 165 -5.36 -8.75 -10.14
C VAL A 165 -4.85 -7.84 -11.27
N VAL A 166 -4.49 -6.62 -10.91
CA VAL A 166 -3.96 -5.57 -11.81
C VAL A 166 -2.58 -5.10 -11.35
N GLU A 167 -1.92 -4.25 -12.13
CA GLU A 167 -0.51 -3.86 -11.87
C GLU A 167 -0.33 -2.83 -10.76
N GLY A 168 -1.22 -1.83 -10.65
CA GLY A 168 -0.97 -0.65 -9.84
C GLY A 168 -2.13 -0.18 -8.99
N TYR A 169 -1.78 0.64 -7.99
CA TYR A 169 -2.73 1.33 -7.10
C TYR A 169 -3.81 2.10 -7.87
N MET A 170 -3.40 2.82 -8.92
CA MET A 170 -4.31 3.65 -9.70
C MET A 170 -5.32 2.84 -10.49
N ASP A 171 -4.94 1.64 -10.95
CA ASP A 171 -5.84 0.76 -11.70
C ASP A 171 -6.94 0.24 -10.78
N VAL A 172 -6.57 -0.20 -9.57
CA VAL A 172 -7.53 -0.61 -8.53
C VAL A 172 -8.51 0.51 -8.20
N ILE A 173 -8.02 1.72 -7.96
CA ILE A 173 -8.86 2.87 -7.59
C ILE A 173 -9.76 3.29 -8.75
N ALA A 174 -9.23 3.33 -9.97
CA ALA A 174 -10.00 3.71 -11.15
C ALA A 174 -11.12 2.71 -11.43
N LEU A 175 -10.82 1.40 -11.38
CA LEU A 175 -11.82 0.33 -11.52
C LEU A 175 -12.89 0.42 -10.44
N ALA A 176 -12.49 0.60 -9.18
CA ALA A 176 -13.42 0.74 -8.07
C ALA A 176 -14.35 1.97 -8.21
N GLN A 177 -13.84 3.07 -8.76
CA GLN A 177 -14.65 4.25 -9.06
C GLN A 177 -15.70 3.96 -10.15
N GLN A 178 -15.36 3.13 -11.14
CA GLN A 178 -16.29 2.70 -12.20
C GLN A 178 -17.22 1.56 -11.76
N GLY A 179 -17.19 1.15 -10.48
CA GLY A 179 -18.04 0.11 -9.93
C GLY A 179 -17.44 -1.30 -9.95
N LEU A 180 -16.27 -1.50 -10.56
CA LEU A 180 -15.53 -2.76 -10.54
C LEU A 180 -14.69 -2.84 -9.26
N ARG A 181 -15.33 -3.31 -8.17
CA ARG A 181 -14.79 -3.25 -6.80
C ARG A 181 -14.15 -4.54 -6.30
N ASN A 182 -13.86 -5.49 -7.18
CA ASN A 182 -13.14 -6.72 -6.86
C ASN A 182 -11.67 -6.70 -7.34
N ALA A 183 -11.14 -5.51 -7.68
CA ALA A 183 -9.78 -5.34 -8.14
C ALA A 183 -8.76 -5.24 -6.99
N VAL A 184 -7.59 -5.84 -7.17
CA VAL A 184 -6.45 -5.78 -6.25
C VAL A 184 -5.13 -5.64 -7.03
N ALA A 185 -4.08 -5.12 -6.40
CA ALA A 185 -2.76 -4.99 -7.03
C ALA A 185 -1.62 -5.52 -6.15
N THR A 186 -0.57 -6.04 -6.79
CA THR A 186 0.70 -6.36 -6.12
C THR A 186 1.48 -5.08 -5.82
N LEU A 187 2.43 -5.17 -4.89
CA LEU A 187 3.07 -3.99 -4.28
C LEU A 187 4.49 -3.79 -4.82
N GLY A 188 4.61 -3.64 -6.14
CA GLY A 188 5.89 -3.52 -6.85
C GLY A 188 6.68 -4.83 -6.88
N THR A 189 5.96 -5.94 -6.89
CA THR A 189 6.49 -7.32 -6.92
C THR A 189 5.68 -8.14 -7.93
N ALA A 190 6.29 -9.21 -8.45
CA ALA A 190 5.52 -10.22 -9.18
C ALA A 190 4.52 -10.88 -8.23
N THR A 191 3.42 -11.40 -8.78
CA THR A 191 2.48 -12.25 -8.02
C THR A 191 3.24 -13.41 -7.40
N SER A 192 3.06 -13.66 -6.11
CA SER A 192 3.68 -14.76 -5.38
C SER A 192 2.68 -15.92 -5.19
N GLU A 193 3.18 -17.10 -4.85
CA GLU A 193 2.32 -18.20 -4.40
C GLU A 193 1.49 -17.82 -3.15
N GLU A 194 2.03 -17.01 -2.25
CA GLU A 194 1.32 -16.63 -1.02
C GLU A 194 0.18 -15.66 -1.31
N HIS A 195 0.32 -14.78 -2.31
CA HIS A 195 -0.81 -14.00 -2.84
C HIS A 195 -1.93 -14.93 -3.31
N LEU A 196 -1.58 -15.94 -4.10
CA LEU A 196 -2.55 -16.86 -4.68
C LEU A 196 -3.22 -17.76 -3.64
N LYS A 197 -2.46 -18.32 -2.70
CA LYS A 197 -3.00 -19.05 -1.54
C LYS A 197 -3.97 -18.19 -0.74
N ARG A 198 -3.68 -16.90 -0.60
CA ARG A 198 -4.57 -15.96 0.11
C ARG A 198 -5.83 -15.64 -0.71
N LEU A 199 -5.70 -15.43 -2.02
CA LEU A 199 -6.83 -15.18 -2.92
C LEU A 199 -7.76 -16.39 -3.03
N PHE A 200 -7.24 -17.60 -3.25
CA PHE A 200 -8.04 -18.81 -3.39
C PHE A 200 -8.73 -19.28 -2.09
N ARG A 201 -8.32 -18.75 -0.94
CA ARG A 201 -9.08 -18.91 0.32
C ARG A 201 -10.33 -18.02 0.39
N ILE A 202 -10.40 -17.00 -0.46
CA ILE A 202 -11.47 -16.00 -0.47
C ILE A 202 -12.41 -16.26 -1.64
N VAL A 203 -11.87 -16.55 -2.82
CA VAL A 203 -12.62 -16.68 -4.08
C VAL A 203 -12.21 -17.93 -4.86
N PRO A 204 -13.11 -18.55 -5.62
CA PRO A 204 -12.77 -19.68 -6.50
C PRO A 204 -12.09 -19.24 -7.81
N SER A 205 -12.25 -17.98 -8.26
CA SER A 205 -11.68 -17.46 -9.52
C SER A 205 -10.74 -16.29 -9.29
N VAL A 206 -9.63 -16.26 -10.04
CA VAL A 206 -8.71 -15.12 -10.10
C VAL A 206 -8.51 -14.71 -11.56
N LEU A 207 -8.84 -13.46 -11.88
CA LEU A 207 -8.65 -12.85 -13.19
C LEU A 207 -7.38 -12.00 -13.19
N PHE A 208 -6.42 -12.28 -14.07
CA PHE A 208 -5.26 -11.39 -14.26
C PHE A 208 -5.52 -10.40 -15.40
N CYS A 209 -5.30 -9.11 -15.14
CA CYS A 209 -5.43 -8.05 -16.13
C CYS A 209 -4.22 -7.11 -16.02
N PHE A 210 -3.27 -7.30 -16.93
CA PHE A 210 -2.03 -6.56 -17.00
C PHE A 210 -1.99 -5.70 -18.26
N ASP A 211 -1.08 -4.72 -18.28
CA ASP A 211 -0.96 -3.76 -19.37
C ASP A 211 -0.56 -4.48 -20.67
N GLY A 212 -1.01 -3.93 -21.80
CA GLY A 212 -0.77 -4.51 -23.14
C GLY A 212 0.68 -4.42 -23.65
N ASP A 213 1.64 -4.15 -22.77
CA ASP A 213 3.05 -3.96 -23.12
C ASP A 213 3.91 -5.19 -22.79
N ALA A 214 5.23 -5.08 -23.02
CA ALA A 214 6.15 -6.19 -22.76
C ALA A 214 6.27 -6.52 -21.26
N ALA A 215 6.15 -5.53 -20.38
CA ALA A 215 6.21 -5.74 -18.94
C ALA A 215 4.96 -6.49 -18.45
N GLY A 216 3.77 -6.09 -18.91
CA GLY A 216 2.52 -6.76 -18.58
C GLY A 216 2.45 -8.20 -19.09
N ARG A 217 2.95 -8.49 -20.29
CA ARG A 217 3.08 -9.88 -20.79
C ARG A 217 4.02 -10.74 -19.93
N ASN A 218 5.16 -10.17 -19.51
CA ASN A 218 6.09 -10.87 -18.62
C ASN A 218 5.47 -11.09 -17.23
N ALA A 219 4.68 -10.13 -16.73
CA ALA A 219 3.95 -10.26 -15.48
C ALA A 219 2.90 -11.39 -15.57
N ALA A 220 2.18 -11.48 -16.69
CA ALA A 220 1.22 -12.56 -16.95
C ALA A 220 1.88 -13.95 -16.90
N TRP A 221 3.04 -14.09 -17.53
CA TRP A 221 3.79 -15.36 -17.51
C TRP A 221 4.23 -15.75 -16.10
N ARG A 222 4.78 -14.81 -15.32
CA ARG A 222 5.18 -15.06 -13.93
C ARG A 222 3.99 -15.39 -13.02
N ALA A 223 2.86 -14.74 -13.26
CA ALA A 223 1.63 -15.02 -12.53
C ALA A 223 1.13 -16.44 -12.80
N LEU A 224 1.19 -16.90 -14.06
CA LEU A 224 0.91 -18.28 -14.43
C LEU A 224 1.84 -19.25 -13.69
N GLU A 225 3.16 -19.04 -13.75
CA GLU A 225 4.14 -19.90 -13.07
C GLU A 225 3.88 -20.00 -11.56
N SER A 226 3.50 -18.88 -10.93
CA SER A 226 3.17 -18.84 -9.49
C SER A 226 1.82 -19.49 -9.16
N THR A 227 0.93 -19.63 -10.14
CA THR A 227 -0.41 -20.24 -9.98
C THR A 227 -0.38 -21.75 -10.07
N LEU A 228 0.46 -22.32 -10.92
CA LEU A 228 0.51 -23.77 -11.14
C LEU A 228 0.67 -24.61 -9.85
N PRO A 229 1.49 -24.22 -8.85
CA PRO A 229 1.61 -24.99 -7.59
C PRO A 229 0.38 -24.92 -6.67
N SER A 230 -0.56 -24.01 -6.95
CA SER A 230 -1.76 -23.78 -6.13
C SER A 230 -3.04 -24.38 -6.72
N LEU A 231 -2.95 -24.97 -7.92
CA LEU A 231 -4.00 -25.78 -8.56
C LEU A 231 -3.83 -27.25 -8.17
#